data_AF-A0A1L7NJY1-F1
#
_entry.id   AF-A0A1L7NJY1-F1
#
_cell.length_a   1.000
_cell.length_b   1.000
_cell.length_c   1.000
_cell.angle_alpha   90.00
_cell.angle_beta   90.00
_cell.angle_gamma   90.00
#
_symmetry.space_group_name_H-M   'P 1'
#
loop_
_entity.id
_entity.type
_entity.pdbx_description
1 polymer ?
#
loop_
_entity_poly.entity_id
_entity_poly.type
_entity_poly.pdbx_seq_one_letter_code
_entity_poly.pdbx_strand_id
1 'polypeptide(L)'
;MYADAGYTGVEKREEHKSRKVIWQIAARRGTYSKLNKRGLIYKAKRKIEYLKAQTRAKVKHPFRMIKRQFGYVKLRFRGLMKNTAQLTTLFALSNLRMARKHLMSMGESRA
;
A
#
# COMPACT_ATOMS: atom_id res chain seq x y z
N MET A 1 7.42 -4.28 -10.32
CA MET A 1 6.69 -3.07 -9.86
C MET A 1 5.23 -3.41 -9.63
N TYR A 2 4.67 -3.11 -8.45
CA TYR A 2 3.24 -3.33 -8.15
C TYR A 2 2.42 -2.11 -8.52
N ALA A 3 1.27 -2.32 -9.16
CA ALA A 3 0.36 -1.25 -9.55
C ALA A 3 -1.10 -1.66 -9.39
N ASP A 4 -2.01 -0.68 -9.39
CA ASP A 4 -3.44 -0.96 -9.36
C ASP A 4 -4.02 -1.25 -10.76
N ALA A 5 -5.29 -1.63 -10.81
CA ALA A 5 -5.95 -2.01 -12.05
C ALA A 5 -6.08 -0.86 -13.07
N GLY A 6 -5.82 0.40 -12.68
CA GLY A 6 -5.77 1.54 -13.60
C GLY A 6 -4.54 1.52 -14.50
N TYR A 7 -3.46 0.84 -14.09
CA TYR A 7 -2.23 0.67 -14.86
C TYR A 7 -2.25 -0.58 -15.74
N THR A 8 -3.43 -1.15 -16.03
CA THR A 8 -3.52 -2.28 -16.97
C THR A 8 -2.98 -1.85 -18.34
N GLY A 9 -2.03 -2.60 -18.90
CA GLY A 9 -1.39 -2.27 -20.17
C GLY A 9 -0.26 -1.25 -20.08
N VAL A 10 0.21 -0.90 -18.87
CA VAL A 10 1.38 -0.03 -18.69
C VAL A 10 2.62 -0.59 -19.38
N GLU A 11 2.75 -1.92 -19.48
CA GLU A 11 3.86 -2.57 -20.18
C GLU A 11 3.93 -2.25 -21.68
N LYS A 12 2.81 -1.81 -22.29
CA LYS A 12 2.72 -1.53 -23.73
C LYS A 12 3.00 -0.07 -24.09
N ARG A 13 3.14 0.81 -23.10
CA ARG A 13 3.34 2.25 -23.31
C ARG A 13 4.75 2.52 -23.84
N GLU A 14 4.87 3.48 -24.76
CA GLU A 14 6.15 3.83 -25.37
C GLU A 14 7.21 4.25 -24.35
N GLU A 15 6.77 4.98 -23.32
CA GLU A 15 7.58 5.43 -22.17
C GLU A 15 8.28 4.28 -21.41
N HIS A 16 7.84 3.04 -21.59
CA HIS A 16 8.33 1.87 -20.87
C HIS A 16 8.92 0.79 -21.79
N LYS A 17 8.99 1.01 -23.10
CA LYS A 17 9.58 0.06 -24.07
C LYS A 17 11.04 -0.28 -23.77
N SER A 18 11.83 0.69 -23.27
CA SER A 18 13.25 0.50 -22.94
C SER A 18 13.49 -0.08 -21.54
N ARG A 19 12.46 -0.18 -20.69
CA ARG A 19 12.61 -0.56 -19.28
C ARG A 19 12.31 -2.04 -19.07
N LYS A 20 13.30 -2.80 -18.61
CA LYS A 20 13.10 -4.20 -18.17
C LYS A 20 12.46 -4.24 -16.78
N VAL A 21 11.14 -4.11 -16.71
CA VAL A 21 10.37 -4.13 -15.46
C VAL A 21 9.30 -5.23 -15.48
N ILE A 22 9.27 -6.07 -14.45
CA ILE A 22 8.19 -7.03 -14.23
C ILE A 22 7.01 -6.30 -13.58
N TRP A 23 5.92 -6.12 -14.32
CA TRP A 23 4.71 -5.46 -13.84
C TRP A 23 3.78 -6.43 -13.11
N GLN A 24 3.45 -6.11 -11.86
CA GLN A 24 2.54 -6.84 -10.99
C GLN A 24 1.28 -6.01 -10.80
N ILE A 25 0.44 -5.99 -11.83
CA ILE A 25 -0.79 -5.19 -11.88
C ILE A 25 -1.91 -5.98 -11.21
N ALA A 26 -2.72 -5.32 -10.38
CA ALA A 26 -3.89 -5.92 -9.76
C ALA A 26 -4.95 -6.26 -10.82
N ALA A 27 -5.41 -7.51 -10.85
CA ALA A 27 -6.46 -7.93 -11.78
C ALA A 27 -7.83 -7.38 -11.35
N ARG A 28 -8.66 -7.00 -12.32
CA ARG A 28 -10.06 -6.62 -12.05
C ARG A 28 -10.84 -7.85 -11.64
N ARG A 29 -11.67 -7.76 -10.59
CA ARG A 29 -12.48 -8.89 -10.08
C ARG A 29 -13.30 -9.59 -11.18
N GLY A 30 -13.84 -8.83 -12.12
CA GLY A 30 -14.62 -9.38 -13.25
C GLY A 30 -13.86 -10.35 -14.15
N THR A 31 -12.53 -10.27 -14.21
CA THR A 31 -11.71 -11.12 -15.11
C THR A 31 -11.65 -12.57 -14.67
N TYR A 32 -11.58 -12.83 -13.36
CA TYR A 32 -11.51 -14.19 -12.81
C TYR A 32 -12.79 -14.62 -12.12
N SER A 33 -13.79 -13.73 -11.95
CA SER A 33 -15.09 -14.08 -11.40
C SER A 33 -15.92 -15.02 -12.30
N LYS A 34 -15.59 -15.09 -13.60
CA LYS A 34 -16.23 -16.01 -14.57
C LYS A 34 -15.72 -17.45 -14.45
N LEU A 35 -14.62 -17.68 -13.74
CA LEU A 35 -14.06 -19.01 -13.54
C LEU A 35 -14.87 -19.77 -12.47
N ASN A 36 -14.91 -21.09 -12.59
CA ASN A 36 -15.52 -21.95 -11.57
C ASN A 36 -14.81 -21.73 -10.22
N LYS A 37 -15.57 -21.26 -9.21
CA LYS A 37 -15.06 -20.94 -7.87
C LYS A 37 -14.44 -22.14 -7.16
N ARG A 38 -14.91 -23.36 -7.47
CA ARG A 38 -14.37 -24.61 -6.91
C ARG A 38 -13.09 -25.06 -7.62
N GLY A 39 -12.85 -24.58 -8.84
CA GLY A 39 -11.69 -24.93 -9.65
C GLY A 39 -10.36 -24.41 -9.09
N LEU A 40 -9.30 -25.18 -9.32
CA LEU A 40 -7.94 -24.86 -8.87
C LEU A 40 -7.44 -23.53 -9.44
N ILE A 41 -7.73 -23.25 -10.72
CA ILE A 41 -7.32 -22.01 -11.42
C ILE A 41 -7.88 -20.77 -10.73
N TYR A 42 -9.14 -20.79 -10.30
CA TYR A 42 -9.76 -19.67 -9.58
C TYR A 42 -9.08 -19.45 -8.23
N LYS A 43 -8.86 -20.52 -7.46
CA LYS A 43 -8.21 -20.45 -6.14
C LYS A 43 -6.79 -19.91 -6.25
N ALA A 44 -6.02 -20.38 -7.24
CA ALA A 44 -4.67 -19.91 -7.51
C ALA A 44 -4.65 -18.41 -7.85
N LYS A 45 -5.50 -17.96 -8.80
CA LYS A 45 -5.62 -16.54 -9.16
C LYS A 45 -6.02 -15.68 -7.95
N ARG A 46 -6.98 -16.14 -7.15
CA ARG A 46 -7.41 -15.43 -5.94
C ARG A 46 -6.27 -15.26 -4.93
N LYS A 47 -5.44 -16.29 -4.76
CA LYS A 47 -4.28 -16.24 -3.85
C LYS A 47 -3.25 -15.23 -4.33
N ILE A 48 -2.96 -15.19 -5.64
CA ILE A 48 -2.05 -14.20 -6.23
C ILE A 48 -2.56 -12.78 -5.99
N GLU A 49 -3.83 -12.51 -6.28
CA GLU A 49 -4.42 -11.18 -6.07
C GLU A 49 -4.49 -10.79 -4.59
N TYR A 50 -4.70 -11.76 -3.70
CA TYR A 50 -4.61 -11.53 -2.25
C TYR A 50 -3.20 -11.08 -1.84
N LEU A 51 -2.15 -11.72 -2.32
CA LEU A 51 -0.76 -11.34 -2.02
C LEU A 51 -0.41 -9.94 -2.55
N LYS A 52 -0.87 -9.60 -3.77
CA LYS A 52 -0.76 -8.24 -4.32
C LYS A 52 -1.47 -7.22 -3.42
N ALA A 53 -2.68 -7.54 -2.94
CA ALA A 53 -3.44 -6.68 -2.04
C ALA A 53 -2.76 -6.52 -0.67
N GLN A 54 -2.19 -7.59 -0.11
CA GLN A 54 -1.44 -7.57 1.15
C GLN A 54 -0.21 -6.66 1.05
N THR A 55 0.53 -6.74 -0.05
CA THR A 55 1.67 -5.85 -0.32
C THR A 55 1.22 -4.38 -0.36
N ARG A 56 0.11 -4.08 -1.03
CA ARG A 56 -0.47 -2.73 -1.06
C ARG A 56 -0.96 -2.26 0.30
N ALA A 57 -1.47 -3.16 1.15
CA ALA A 57 -1.97 -2.82 2.47
C ALA A 57 -0.87 -2.23 3.37
N LYS A 58 0.38 -2.70 3.24
CA LYS A 58 1.54 -2.20 4.00
C LYS A 58 1.72 -0.68 3.84
N VAL A 59 1.57 -0.17 2.61
CA VAL A 59 1.69 1.27 2.33
C VAL A 59 0.38 2.00 2.66
N LYS A 60 -0.77 1.43 2.30
CA LYS A 60 -2.07 2.08 2.52
C LYS A 60 -2.37 2.34 4.00
N HIS A 61 -1.89 1.48 4.89
CA HIS A 61 -2.18 1.57 6.32
C HIS A 61 -1.62 2.85 6.99
N PRO A 62 -0.32 3.19 6.85
CA PRO A 62 0.22 4.49 7.29
C PRO A 62 -0.55 5.69 6.74
N PHE A 63 -0.84 5.71 5.44
CA PHE A 63 -1.61 6.81 4.84
C PHE A 63 -3.02 6.93 5.44
N ARG A 64 -3.67 5.81 5.77
CA ARG A 64 -4.95 5.83 6.46
C ARG A 64 -4.83 6.43 7.86
N MET A 65 -3.80 6.06 8.63
CA MET A 65 -3.58 6.65 9.95
C MET A 65 -3.37 8.16 9.85
N ILE A 66 -2.47 8.60 8.97
CA ILE A 66 -2.16 10.02 8.78
C ILE A 66 -3.42 10.82 8.41
N LYS A 67 -4.21 10.31 7.44
CA LYS A 67 -5.41 11.01 6.97
C LYS A 67 -6.59 10.95 7.95
N ARG A 68 -6.80 9.81 8.62
CA ARG A 68 -8.02 9.58 9.43
C ARG A 68 -7.80 9.72 10.92
N GLN A 69 -6.70 9.21 11.47
CA GLN A 69 -6.43 9.25 12.91
C GLN A 69 -5.74 10.55 13.32
N PHE A 70 -4.76 10.99 12.55
CA PHE A 70 -4.06 12.24 12.83
C PHE A 70 -4.69 13.47 12.15
N GLY A 71 -5.76 13.28 11.37
CA GLY A 71 -6.52 14.37 10.77
C GLY A 71 -5.70 15.27 9.83
N TYR A 72 -4.80 14.70 9.03
CA TYR A 72 -3.96 15.48 8.13
C TYR A 72 -4.80 16.31 7.13
N VAL A 73 -4.49 17.61 7.07
CA VAL A 73 -5.02 18.58 6.09
C VAL A 73 -3.87 19.08 5.23
N LYS A 74 -4.09 19.19 3.91
CA LYS A 74 -3.04 19.43 2.91
C LYS A 74 -2.23 20.71 3.12
N LEU A 75 -2.85 21.78 3.61
CA LEU A 75 -2.24 23.11 3.76
C LEU A 75 -2.57 23.69 5.14
N ARG A 76 -2.01 23.12 6.20
CA ARG A 76 -2.26 23.60 7.57
C ARG A 76 -1.45 24.84 7.90
N PHE A 77 -0.19 24.90 7.44
CA PHE A 77 0.73 25.97 7.80
C PHE A 77 1.03 26.89 6.61
N ARG A 78 1.33 28.16 6.90
CA ARG A 78 1.90 29.09 5.92
C ARG A 78 3.36 28.74 5.69
N GLY A 79 3.69 28.28 4.48
CA GLY A 79 5.05 27.93 4.04
C GLY A 79 5.26 26.43 3.79
N LEU A 80 5.97 26.11 2.70
CA LEU A 80 6.24 24.73 2.29
C LEU A 80 7.04 23.96 3.34
N MET A 81 8.08 24.58 3.90
CA MET A 81 8.95 23.95 4.90
C MET A 81 8.16 23.42 6.11
N LYS A 82 7.20 24.21 6.62
CA LYS A 82 6.37 23.83 7.78
C LYS A 82 5.41 22.67 7.44
N ASN A 83 4.82 22.68 6.25
CA ASN A 83 3.97 21.57 5.81
C ASN A 83 4.77 20.28 5.57
N THR A 84 5.99 20.38 5.01
CA THR A 84 6.89 19.23 4.84
C THR A 84 7.30 18.65 6.19
N ALA A 85 7.71 19.51 7.14
CA ALA A 85 8.06 19.07 8.49
C ALA A 85 6.87 18.38 9.18
N GLN A 86 5.66 18.93 9.07
CA GLN A 86 4.45 18.29 9.60
C GLN A 86 4.25 16.88 9.00
N LEU A 87 4.37 16.75 7.68
CA LEU A 87 4.18 15.45 7.01
C LEU A 87 5.22 14.42 7.51
N THR A 88 6.49 14.81 7.57
CA THR A 88 7.58 13.94 8.07
C THR A 88 7.31 13.49 9.50
N THR A 89 6.90 14.40 10.39
CA THR A 89 6.55 14.08 11.78
C THR A 89 5.37 13.10 11.85
N LEU A 90 4.33 13.29 11.04
CA LEU A 90 3.17 12.39 11.02
C LEU A 90 3.53 10.97 10.55
N PHE A 91 4.45 10.85 9.59
CA PHE A 91 4.98 9.54 9.20
C PHE A 91 5.79 8.88 10.32
N ALA A 92 6.64 9.63 11.02
CA ALA A 92 7.38 9.12 12.18
C ALA A 92 6.44 8.62 13.29
N LEU A 93 5.41 9.41 13.63
CA LEU A 93 4.39 9.03 14.61
C LEU A 93 3.56 7.83 14.16
N SER A 94 3.21 7.73 12.87
CA SER A 94 2.52 6.57 12.32
C SER A 94 3.37 5.30 12.45
N ASN A 95 4.68 5.38 12.23
CA ASN A 95 5.59 4.25 12.40
C ASN A 95 5.67 3.81 13.86
N LEU A 96 5.82 4.75 14.79
CA LEU A 96 5.78 4.46 16.23
C LEU A 96 4.47 3.79 16.65
N ARG A 97 3.33 4.30 16.15
CA ARG A 97 2.01 3.72 16.46
C ARG A 97 1.86 2.29 15.96
N MET A 98 2.41 1.97 14.80
CA MET A 98 2.44 0.61 14.23
C MET A 98 3.36 -0.32 15.02
N ALA A 99 4.52 0.17 15.46
CA ALA A 99 5.50 -0.59 16.25
C ALA A 99 5.10 -0.76 17.73
N ARG A 100 4.07 -0.04 18.21
CA ARG A 100 3.67 0.01 19.63
C ARG A 100 3.64 -1.35 20.33
N LYS A 101 3.07 -2.40 19.71
CA LYS A 101 2.99 -3.73 20.33
C LYS A 101 4.37 -4.33 20.59
N HIS A 102 5.27 -4.24 19.62
CA HIS A 102 6.64 -4.72 19.75
C HIS A 102 7.42 -3.91 20.78
N LEU A 103 7.24 -2.58 20.79
CA LEU A 103 7.90 -1.69 21.75
C LEU A 103 7.45 -1.93 23.19
N MET A 104 6.15 -2.11 23.42
CA MET A 104 5.61 -2.41 24.76
C MET A 104 6.09 -3.78 25.27
N SER A 105 6.05 -4.81 24.42
CA SER A 105 6.57 -6.14 24.79
C SER A 105 8.07 -6.12 25.12
N MET A 106 8.86 -5.31 24.42
CA MET A 106 10.29 -5.13 24.73
C MET A 106 10.52 -4.36 26.04
N GLY A 107 9.63 -3.44 26.40
CA GLY A 107 9.67 -2.75 27.69
C GLY A 107 9.31 -3.66 28.85
N GLU A 108 8.29 -4.51 28.68
CA GLU A 108 7.88 -5.53 29.66
C GLU A 108 8.94 -6.62 29.88
N SER A 109 9.75 -6.93 28.86
CA SER A 109 10.84 -7.92 28.96
C SER A 109 12.12 -7.37 29.62
N ARG A 110 12.17 -6.05 29.85
CA ARG A 110 13.31 -5.33 30.45
C ARG A 110 13.01 -4.80 31.85
N ALA A 111 11.80 -5.00 32.34
CA ALA A 111 11.34 -4.69 33.69
C ALA A 111 11.34 -5.97 34.52
#